data_AF-A0AA37BWM0-F1
#
_entry.id   AF-A0AA37BWM0-F1
#
_cell.length_a   1.000
_cell.length_b   1.000
_cell.length_c   1.000
_cell.angle_alpha   90.00
_cell.angle_beta   90.00
_cell.angle_gamma   90.00
#
_symmetry.space_group_name_H-M   'P 1'
#
loop_
_entity.id
_entity.type
_entity.pdbx_description
1 polymer ?
#
loop_
_entity_poly.entity_id
_entity_poly.type
_entity_poly.pdbx_seq_one_letter_code
_entity_poly.pdbx_strand_id
1 'polypeptide(L)'
;MKTHRSPLPPAPGSPSPGPALPGGARAGRTAPRLLAACVAAGTLLATAACSGDQGAPAARETAAPARQAQNSPSPSPSATLTEKSAREALITEADIEEQWSKAKDPQSWRDSLLLGQVDAAEFLTGKSDAKECQRLVDALYDDTLLGETSGPSALAGFQQGEQRLLYQVGAYDSTDLEKSMKWLGTLHESCDTFTLTGEGGGRRSVEVVEASLPKVGEARQGLSVRVKGDSDGQPVTLNLDIAAVRMGTDAFTVMNGGVDGADPSTTKNAVQQGAHRLQEVQAGRTPAPTPSTIE
;
A
#
# COMPACT_ATOMS: atom_id res chain seq x y z
N MET A 1 18.72 38.99 60.34
CA MET A 1 17.54 38.64 59.52
C MET A 1 17.29 39.78 58.53
N LYS A 2 17.69 39.61 57.26
CA LYS A 2 17.48 40.56 56.16
C LYS A 2 16.54 39.87 55.17
N THR A 3 15.32 40.39 55.02
CA THR A 3 14.33 39.91 54.05
C THR A 3 14.52 40.64 52.73
N HIS A 4 15.06 39.96 51.72
CA HIS A 4 15.00 40.39 50.33
C HIS A 4 13.58 40.12 49.79
N ARG A 5 12.89 41.17 49.30
CA ARG A 5 11.70 41.03 48.44
C ARG A 5 12.16 41.20 46.99
N SER A 6 11.95 40.16 46.18
CA SER A 6 12.08 40.23 44.73
C SER A 6 10.86 40.93 44.10
N PRO A 7 11.02 41.66 42.99
CA PRO A 7 9.91 42.31 42.28
C PRO A 7 9.09 41.29 41.46
N LEU A 8 7.77 41.53 41.37
CA LEU A 8 6.83 40.76 40.55
C LEU A 8 7.04 41.00 39.04
N PRO A 9 6.71 40.01 38.18
CA PRO A 9 6.68 40.18 36.73
C PRO A 9 5.48 41.02 36.26
N PRO A 10 5.58 41.71 35.10
CA PRO A 10 4.48 42.48 34.52
C PRO A 10 3.38 41.59 33.92
N ALA A 11 2.15 42.09 33.93
CA ALA A 11 0.95 41.45 33.39
C ALA A 11 0.94 41.39 31.85
N PRO A 12 0.29 40.38 31.23
CA PRO A 12 0.15 40.28 29.78
C PRO A 12 -0.78 41.37 29.23
N GLY A 13 -0.34 42.03 28.15
CA GLY A 13 -1.07 43.08 27.45
C GLY A 13 -2.30 42.55 26.72
N SER A 14 -3.36 43.36 26.71
CA SER A 14 -4.61 43.11 25.98
C SER A 14 -4.42 43.21 24.46
N PRO A 15 -5.14 42.41 23.65
CA PRO A 15 -5.10 42.51 22.19
C PRO A 15 -5.90 43.71 21.68
N SER A 16 -5.31 44.44 20.71
CA SER A 16 -5.95 45.52 19.97
C SER A 16 -7.04 45.01 19.01
N PRO A 17 -8.12 45.78 18.76
CA PRO A 17 -9.16 45.41 17.81
C PRO A 17 -8.72 45.64 16.36
N GLY A 18 -8.94 44.65 15.49
CA GLY A 18 -8.77 44.76 14.05
C GLY A 18 -9.86 45.62 13.38
N PRO A 19 -9.59 46.19 12.19
CA PRO A 19 -10.49 47.15 11.55
C PRO A 19 -11.72 46.49 10.91
N ALA A 20 -12.81 47.26 10.93
CA ALA A 20 -14.12 46.92 10.41
C ALA A 20 -14.17 46.87 8.87
N LEU A 21 -14.95 45.92 8.35
CA LEU A 21 -15.37 45.83 6.95
C LEU A 21 -16.34 46.98 6.60
N PRO A 22 -16.26 47.57 5.40
CA PRO A 22 -17.36 48.37 4.87
C PRO A 22 -18.31 47.48 4.06
N GLY A 23 -19.58 47.45 4.49
CA GLY A 23 -20.70 47.08 3.64
C GLY A 23 -21.11 48.24 2.73
N GLY A 24 -21.46 47.94 1.49
CA GLY A 24 -22.01 48.89 0.52
C GLY A 24 -22.88 48.17 -0.50
N ALA A 25 -24.11 48.67 -0.68
CA ALA A 25 -25.24 47.99 -1.28
C ALA A 25 -25.40 48.19 -2.82
N ARG A 26 -26.09 47.21 -3.42
CA ARG A 26 -27.05 47.24 -4.56
C ARG A 26 -26.82 48.21 -5.74
N ALA A 27 -26.79 47.64 -6.95
CA ALA A 27 -27.66 48.04 -8.07
C ALA A 27 -27.65 46.95 -9.16
N GLY A 28 -28.82 46.56 -9.65
CA GLY A 28 -28.96 45.55 -10.70
C GLY A 28 -28.80 46.11 -12.11
N ARG A 29 -28.68 45.21 -13.09
CA ARG A 29 -29.14 45.40 -14.48
C ARG A 29 -29.20 44.07 -15.24
N THR A 30 -30.21 44.04 -16.09
CA THR A 30 -30.76 43.02 -16.99
C THR A 30 -29.80 42.36 -18.00
N ALA A 31 -30.19 41.15 -18.43
CA ALA A 31 -29.59 40.33 -19.49
C ALA A 31 -29.63 40.97 -20.91
N PRO A 32 -28.88 40.40 -21.88
CA PRO A 32 -29.56 39.60 -22.90
C PRO A 32 -28.84 38.29 -23.33
N ARG A 33 -29.63 37.43 -23.97
CA ARG A 33 -29.26 36.21 -24.71
C ARG A 33 -28.44 36.54 -25.95
N LEU A 34 -27.49 35.67 -26.34
CA LEU A 34 -27.11 35.45 -27.74
C LEU A 34 -26.71 33.99 -27.97
N LEU A 35 -27.35 33.39 -28.98
CA LEU A 35 -27.11 32.09 -29.58
C LEU A 35 -25.87 32.13 -30.47
N ALA A 36 -25.11 31.04 -30.56
CA ALA A 36 -24.49 30.59 -31.82
C ALA A 36 -24.08 29.11 -31.71
N ALA A 37 -24.71 28.30 -32.56
CA ALA A 37 -24.37 26.92 -32.84
C ALA A 37 -23.30 26.84 -33.94
N CYS A 38 -22.49 25.78 -33.94
CA CYS A 38 -21.95 25.19 -35.17
C CYS A 38 -21.81 23.67 -35.01
N VAL A 39 -22.19 23.00 -36.09
CA VAL A 39 -22.46 21.57 -36.27
C VAL A 39 -21.37 20.97 -37.17
N ALA A 40 -20.96 19.72 -36.91
CA ALA A 40 -20.53 18.72 -37.90
C ALA A 40 -20.45 17.35 -37.18
N ALA A 41 -21.36 16.38 -37.37
CA ALA A 41 -21.64 15.53 -38.53
C ALA A 41 -20.49 14.56 -38.88
N GLY A 42 -20.63 13.30 -38.44
CA GLY A 42 -19.82 12.16 -38.88
C GLY A 42 -20.63 10.87 -38.72
N THR A 43 -21.28 10.45 -39.79
CA THR A 43 -22.14 9.26 -39.88
C THR A 43 -21.31 7.98 -39.98
N LEU A 44 -21.51 7.02 -39.06
CA LEU A 44 -21.09 5.63 -39.27
C LEU A 44 -22.22 4.86 -39.95
N LEU A 45 -21.95 4.44 -41.19
CA LEU A 45 -22.81 3.57 -42.00
C LEU A 45 -22.76 2.15 -41.46
N ALA A 46 -23.94 1.62 -41.11
CA ALA A 46 -24.20 0.20 -41.03
C ALA A 46 -24.61 -0.31 -42.40
N THR A 47 -23.99 -1.40 -42.88
CA THR A 47 -24.51 -2.22 -43.98
C THR A 47 -24.75 -3.65 -43.51
N ALA A 48 -25.86 -4.19 -44.00
CA ALA A 48 -26.56 -5.36 -43.53
C ALA A 48 -26.02 -6.70 -44.08
N ALA A 49 -26.53 -7.77 -43.48
CA ALA A 49 -26.35 -9.18 -43.82
C ALA A 49 -27.02 -9.59 -45.16
N CYS A 50 -26.49 -10.64 -45.82
CA CYS A 50 -27.12 -11.97 -45.94
C CYS A 50 -26.59 -12.81 -47.14
N SER A 51 -26.25 -14.06 -46.80
CA SER A 51 -26.42 -15.36 -47.50
C SER A 51 -26.07 -15.59 -48.97
N GLY A 52 -25.30 -16.66 -49.20
CA GLY A 52 -25.21 -17.40 -50.46
C GLY A 52 -24.49 -18.74 -50.26
N ASP A 53 -25.27 -19.82 -50.17
CA ASP A 53 -24.86 -21.23 -50.18
C ASP A 53 -24.46 -21.67 -51.59
N GLN A 54 -23.39 -22.50 -51.74
CA GLN A 54 -23.18 -23.44 -52.85
C GLN A 54 -21.87 -24.23 -52.72
N GLY A 55 -22.00 -25.56 -52.54
CA GLY A 55 -21.27 -26.56 -53.32
C GLY A 55 -19.86 -26.95 -52.87
N ALA A 56 -19.74 -28.11 -52.22
CA ALA A 56 -18.50 -28.88 -52.17
C ALA A 56 -18.06 -29.34 -53.58
N PRO A 57 -16.76 -29.51 -53.81
CA PRO A 57 -16.29 -30.89 -54.00
C PRO A 57 -15.01 -31.22 -53.22
N ALA A 58 -14.80 -32.52 -53.10
CA ALA A 58 -13.76 -33.18 -52.34
C ALA A 58 -12.33 -33.00 -52.90
N ALA A 59 -11.39 -33.29 -51.99
CA ALA A 59 -10.01 -33.76 -52.20
C ALA A 59 -8.93 -32.71 -52.54
N ARG A 60 -8.05 -32.45 -51.58
CA ARG A 60 -6.69 -33.02 -51.54
C ARG A 60 -5.98 -32.66 -50.24
N GLU A 61 -5.54 -33.70 -49.54
CA GLU A 61 -4.51 -33.62 -48.51
C GLU A 61 -3.31 -32.84 -49.05
N THR A 62 -2.88 -31.83 -48.33
CA THR A 62 -1.51 -31.33 -48.41
C THR A 62 -1.04 -31.15 -46.98
N ALA A 63 -0.25 -32.12 -46.53
CA ALA A 63 0.41 -32.11 -45.23
C ALA A 63 1.30 -30.86 -45.14
N ALA A 64 0.97 -29.96 -44.21
CA ALA A 64 1.88 -28.91 -43.80
C ALA A 64 3.06 -29.55 -43.04
N PRO A 65 4.31 -29.09 -43.26
CA PRO A 65 5.43 -29.62 -42.52
C PRO A 65 5.27 -29.29 -41.04
N ALA A 66 5.38 -30.33 -40.21
CA ALA A 66 5.41 -30.22 -38.76
C ALA A 66 6.51 -29.23 -38.36
N ARG A 67 6.11 -28.09 -37.78
CA ARG A 67 7.04 -27.27 -37.00
C ARG A 67 7.55 -28.16 -35.87
N GLN A 68 8.86 -28.41 -35.87
CA GLN A 68 9.54 -28.97 -34.72
C GLN A 68 9.19 -28.09 -33.52
N ALA A 69 8.34 -28.60 -32.64
CA ALA A 69 8.19 -28.06 -31.31
C ALA A 69 9.58 -28.15 -30.67
N GLN A 70 10.24 -27.01 -30.54
CA GLN A 70 11.41 -26.92 -29.69
C GLN A 70 10.97 -27.42 -28.32
N ASN A 71 11.61 -28.47 -27.84
CA ASN A 71 11.46 -28.97 -26.49
C ASN A 71 11.93 -27.87 -25.54
N SER A 72 11.05 -26.92 -25.24
CA SER A 72 11.17 -26.10 -24.05
C SER A 72 11.04 -27.06 -22.87
N PRO A 73 12.05 -27.19 -21.99
CA PRO A 73 11.89 -27.98 -20.79
C PRO A 73 10.67 -27.45 -20.05
N SER A 74 9.72 -28.34 -19.77
CA SER A 74 8.58 -28.03 -18.93
C SER A 74 9.13 -27.58 -17.57
N PRO A 75 8.79 -26.38 -17.06
CA PRO A 75 9.31 -25.91 -15.79
C PRO A 75 8.90 -26.91 -14.71
N SER A 76 9.89 -27.50 -14.04
CA SER A 76 9.64 -28.35 -12.88
C SER A 76 8.85 -27.53 -11.85
N PRO A 77 7.72 -28.05 -11.34
CA PRO A 77 7.01 -27.38 -10.27
C PRO A 77 7.94 -27.34 -9.07
N SER A 78 8.04 -26.18 -8.43
CA SER A 78 8.96 -25.85 -7.33
C SER A 78 10.34 -25.32 -7.76
N ALA A 79 10.37 -24.32 -8.65
CA ALA A 79 11.56 -23.47 -8.74
C ALA A 79 11.70 -22.69 -7.42
N THR A 80 12.71 -23.04 -6.62
CA THR A 80 13.09 -22.26 -5.44
C THR A 80 13.38 -20.82 -5.86
N LEU A 81 12.94 -19.84 -5.06
CA LEU A 81 13.23 -18.44 -5.31
C LEU A 81 14.75 -18.23 -5.40
N THR A 82 15.18 -17.51 -6.44
CA THR A 82 16.56 -17.10 -6.68
C THR A 82 16.63 -15.59 -6.53
N GLU A 83 17.83 -15.04 -6.37
CA GLU A 83 18.04 -13.58 -6.37
C GLU A 83 17.43 -12.88 -7.59
N LYS A 84 17.54 -13.52 -8.76
CA LYS A 84 16.98 -13.00 -9.99
C LYS A 84 15.45 -13.05 -9.96
N SER A 85 14.86 -14.20 -9.62
CA SER A 85 13.40 -14.33 -9.59
C SER A 85 12.74 -13.50 -8.49
N ALA A 86 13.40 -13.27 -7.35
CA ALA A 86 12.93 -12.32 -6.34
C ALA A 86 12.81 -10.91 -6.91
N ARG A 87 13.82 -10.43 -7.66
CA ARG A 87 13.76 -9.12 -8.33
C ARG A 87 12.69 -9.06 -9.42
N GLU A 88 12.46 -10.15 -10.15
CA GLU A 88 11.42 -10.22 -11.19
C GLU A 88 10.00 -10.27 -10.59
N ALA A 89 9.86 -10.80 -9.37
CA ALA A 89 8.61 -10.87 -8.62
C ALA A 89 8.19 -9.54 -7.97
N LEU A 90 9.08 -8.55 -7.94
CA LEU A 90 8.70 -7.20 -7.52
C LEU A 90 7.61 -6.66 -8.43
N ILE A 91 6.60 -6.04 -7.84
CA ILE A 91 5.67 -5.18 -8.58
C ILE A 91 6.44 -3.99 -9.20
N THR A 92 5.82 -3.36 -10.18
CA THR A 92 6.31 -2.16 -10.87
C THR A 92 5.29 -1.04 -10.74
N GLU A 93 5.65 0.17 -11.15
CA GLU A 93 4.74 1.33 -11.16
C GLU A 93 3.43 1.03 -11.90
N ALA A 94 3.52 0.31 -13.03
CA ALA A 94 2.37 -0.06 -13.84
C ALA A 94 1.39 -1.01 -13.12
N ASP A 95 1.87 -1.75 -12.11
CA ASP A 95 1.10 -2.72 -11.35
C ASP A 95 0.35 -2.07 -10.16
N ILE A 96 0.59 -0.78 -9.87
CA ILE A 96 -0.02 -0.06 -8.74
C ILE A 96 -1.21 0.74 -9.24
N GLU A 97 -1.01 1.96 -9.71
CA GLU A 97 -2.03 2.82 -10.33
C GLU A 97 -1.27 3.88 -11.16
N GLU A 98 -1.99 4.75 -11.88
CA GLU A 98 -1.35 5.87 -12.55
C GLU A 98 -0.64 6.80 -11.55
N GLN A 99 0.39 7.51 -12.01
CA GLN A 99 1.12 8.55 -11.24
C GLN A 99 2.02 8.07 -10.08
N TRP A 100 2.07 6.77 -9.81
CA TRP A 100 3.10 6.22 -8.91
C TRP A 100 4.47 6.24 -9.60
N SER A 101 5.51 6.56 -8.83
CA SER A 101 6.90 6.56 -9.29
C SER A 101 7.77 5.72 -8.37
N LYS A 102 8.71 4.95 -8.94
CA LYS A 102 9.66 4.19 -8.15
C LYS A 102 10.61 5.13 -7.41
N ALA A 103 10.80 4.84 -6.13
CA ALA A 103 11.72 5.56 -5.29
C ALA A 103 13.14 5.04 -5.39
N LYS A 104 14.09 5.96 -5.16
CA LYS A 104 15.52 5.66 -5.21
C LYS A 104 16.03 4.99 -3.95
N ASP A 105 15.52 5.43 -2.80
CA ASP A 105 15.94 4.97 -1.48
C ASP A 105 14.72 4.82 -0.56
N PRO A 106 13.90 3.78 -0.79
CA PRO A 106 12.65 3.63 -0.06
C PRO A 106 12.85 3.25 1.42
N GLN A 107 14.05 2.77 1.80
CA GLN A 107 14.38 2.45 3.20
C GLN A 107 14.62 3.71 4.04
N SER A 108 14.87 4.87 3.40
CA SER A 108 15.00 6.16 4.11
C SER A 108 13.67 6.71 4.65
N TRP A 109 12.55 6.10 4.29
CA TRP A 109 11.20 6.61 4.54
C TRP A 109 10.59 6.27 5.89
N ARG A 110 11.31 5.49 6.70
CA ARG A 110 10.85 5.01 8.00
C ARG A 110 10.27 6.17 8.82
N ASP A 111 9.01 6.04 9.20
CA ASP A 111 8.29 7.12 9.86
C ASP A 111 8.68 7.20 11.35
N SER A 112 9.18 8.35 11.77
CA SER A 112 9.59 8.57 13.16
C SER A 112 8.41 8.55 14.14
N LEU A 113 7.16 8.64 13.66
CA LEU A 113 5.97 8.42 14.47
C LEU A 113 5.89 6.99 15.01
N LEU A 114 6.52 6.02 14.33
CA LEU A 114 6.62 4.64 14.78
C LEU A 114 7.76 4.44 15.80
N LEU A 115 8.64 5.41 16.01
CA LEU A 115 9.67 5.29 17.05
C LEU A 115 9.09 5.55 18.43
N GLY A 116 9.18 4.56 19.31
CA GLY A 116 8.80 4.70 20.70
C GLY A 116 8.71 3.37 21.45
N GLN A 117 8.15 3.43 22.65
CA GLN A 117 7.88 2.27 23.49
C GLN A 117 6.40 2.19 23.83
N VAL A 118 5.84 0.99 23.71
CA VAL A 118 4.49 0.66 24.15
C VAL A 118 4.47 0.66 25.67
N ASP A 119 3.53 1.41 26.26
CA ASP A 119 3.40 1.47 27.70
C ASP A 119 2.71 0.20 28.23
N ALA A 120 3.52 -0.78 28.64
CA ALA A 120 3.02 -2.04 29.19
C ALA A 120 2.22 -1.87 30.50
N ALA A 121 2.31 -0.71 31.17
CA ALA A 121 1.51 -0.43 32.35
C ALA A 121 0.05 -0.11 32.01
N GLU A 122 -0.25 0.31 30.78
CA GLU A 122 -1.62 0.58 30.31
C GLU A 122 -2.41 -0.71 30.05
N PHE A 123 -1.71 -1.83 29.82
CA PHE A 123 -2.32 -3.15 29.68
C PHE A 123 -2.67 -3.70 31.07
N LEU A 124 -3.86 -3.36 31.56
CA LEU A 124 -4.41 -3.83 32.84
C LEU A 124 -4.47 -5.37 32.92
N THR A 125 -4.73 -6.01 31.79
CA THR A 125 -4.64 -7.45 31.54
C THR A 125 -3.92 -7.67 30.21
N GLY A 126 -3.27 -8.82 30.00
CA GLY A 126 -2.61 -9.10 28.72
C GLY A 126 -1.26 -8.39 28.55
N LYS A 127 -0.37 -8.43 29.56
CA LYS A 127 1.01 -7.88 29.44
C LYS A 127 1.83 -8.52 28.31
N SER A 128 1.47 -9.72 27.87
CA SER A 128 2.00 -10.33 26.65
C SER A 128 1.70 -9.46 25.43
N ASP A 129 0.51 -8.88 25.39
CA ASP A 129 -0.02 -8.14 24.24
C ASP A 129 0.78 -6.85 24.05
N ALA A 130 1.19 -6.20 25.14
CA ALA A 130 2.14 -5.08 25.07
C ALA A 130 3.45 -5.43 24.32
N LYS A 131 3.97 -6.66 24.48
CA LYS A 131 5.15 -7.11 23.74
C LYS A 131 4.83 -7.39 22.27
N GLU A 132 3.65 -7.94 21.98
CA GLU A 132 3.21 -8.16 20.60
C GLU A 132 2.97 -6.83 19.87
N CYS A 133 2.43 -5.82 20.55
CA CYS A 133 2.23 -4.49 19.99
C CYS A 133 3.54 -3.72 19.84
N GLN A 134 4.50 -3.90 20.76
CA GLN A 134 5.85 -3.40 20.57
C GLN A 134 6.49 -4.03 19.33
N ARG A 135 6.39 -5.36 19.20
CA ARG A 135 6.89 -6.09 18.04
C ARG A 135 6.24 -5.61 16.74
N LEU A 136 4.95 -5.29 16.74
CA LEU A 136 4.27 -4.74 15.57
C LEU A 136 4.91 -3.39 15.17
N VAL A 137 5.02 -2.45 16.12
CA VAL A 137 5.56 -1.12 15.82
C VAL A 137 7.02 -1.20 15.35
N ASP A 138 7.84 -2.03 16.00
CA ASP A 138 9.23 -2.25 15.58
C ASP A 138 9.29 -2.83 14.16
N ALA A 139 8.46 -3.84 13.87
CA ALA A 139 8.40 -4.46 12.54
C ALA A 139 7.89 -3.53 11.44
N LEU A 140 7.01 -2.57 11.78
CA LEU A 140 6.58 -1.51 10.85
C LEU A 140 7.69 -0.50 10.59
N TYR A 141 8.48 -0.15 11.60
CA TYR A 141 9.60 0.76 11.42
C TYR A 141 10.77 0.12 10.66
N ASP A 142 11.03 -1.17 10.91
CA ASP A 142 12.19 -1.87 10.35
C ASP A 142 11.91 -2.59 9.02
N ASP A 143 10.65 -2.63 8.56
CA ASP A 143 10.19 -3.39 7.40
C ASP A 143 10.36 -4.92 7.57
N THR A 144 10.16 -5.44 8.78
CA THR A 144 10.44 -6.84 9.16
C THR A 144 9.20 -7.63 9.60
N LEU A 145 8.03 -7.31 9.03
CA LEU A 145 6.73 -7.91 9.40
C LEU A 145 6.71 -9.45 9.36
N LEU A 146 7.48 -10.07 8.46
CA LEU A 146 7.61 -11.52 8.38
C LEU A 146 8.88 -12.08 9.04
N GLY A 147 9.71 -11.21 9.62
CA GLY A 147 11.05 -11.50 10.10
C GLY A 147 12.10 -11.45 8.99
N GLU A 148 13.31 -11.89 9.33
CA GLU A 148 14.43 -11.99 8.39
C GLU A 148 14.18 -13.10 7.35
N THR A 149 14.52 -12.82 6.10
CA THR A 149 14.42 -13.81 5.02
C THR A 149 15.53 -14.86 5.18
N SER A 150 15.19 -16.15 5.03
CA SER A 150 16.17 -17.24 5.10
C SER A 150 16.89 -17.47 3.76
N GLY A 151 16.48 -16.78 2.70
CA GLY A 151 17.02 -16.92 1.36
C GLY A 151 16.87 -15.64 0.54
N PRO A 152 16.83 -15.75 -0.81
CA PRO A 152 16.77 -14.58 -1.68
C PRO A 152 15.60 -13.67 -1.38
N SER A 153 15.82 -12.38 -1.52
CA SER A 153 14.81 -11.36 -1.27
C SER A 153 15.03 -10.13 -2.14
N ALA A 154 13.97 -9.35 -2.31
CA ALA A 154 14.02 -8.10 -3.05
C ALA A 154 13.01 -7.12 -2.48
N LEU A 155 13.32 -5.83 -2.56
CA LEU A 155 12.49 -4.74 -2.08
C LEU A 155 12.35 -3.66 -3.17
N ALA A 156 11.16 -3.10 -3.29
CA ALA A 156 10.86 -1.92 -4.07
C ALA A 156 10.03 -0.96 -3.24
N GLY A 157 10.21 0.34 -3.46
CA GLY A 157 9.31 1.34 -2.92
C GLY A 157 8.85 2.31 -4.01
N PHE A 158 7.66 2.84 -3.80
CA PHE A 158 6.93 3.69 -4.73
C PHE A 158 6.33 4.87 -3.99
N GLN A 159 6.19 6.00 -4.68
CA GLN A 159 5.64 7.22 -4.11
C GLN A 159 4.67 7.92 -5.06
N GLN A 160 3.64 8.53 -4.47
CA GLN A 160 2.69 9.45 -5.12
C GLN A 160 2.35 10.58 -4.13
N GLY A 161 2.87 11.79 -4.36
CA GLY A 161 2.79 12.86 -3.36
C GLY A 161 3.50 12.44 -2.06
N GLU A 162 2.79 12.54 -0.93
CA GLU A 162 3.27 12.08 0.39
C GLU A 162 2.92 10.62 0.69
N GLN A 163 2.20 9.93 -0.21
CA GLN A 163 1.93 8.50 -0.07
C GLN A 163 3.12 7.67 -0.52
N ARG A 164 3.35 6.57 0.19
CA ARG A 164 4.46 5.65 -0.02
C ARG A 164 3.95 4.22 0.01
N LEU A 165 4.48 3.38 -0.86
CA LEU A 165 4.22 1.95 -0.88
C LEU A 165 5.54 1.21 -0.89
N LEU A 166 5.78 0.40 0.13
CA LEU A 166 6.89 -0.56 0.21
C LEU A 166 6.38 -1.95 -0.13
N TYR A 167 7.09 -2.63 -1.03
CA TYR A 167 6.83 -4.00 -1.43
C TYR A 167 8.10 -4.82 -1.26
N GLN A 168 8.03 -5.88 -0.48
CA GLN A 168 9.14 -6.82 -0.30
C GLN A 168 8.68 -8.23 -0.62
N VAL A 169 9.51 -8.99 -1.32
CA VAL A 169 9.33 -10.42 -1.57
C VAL A 169 10.56 -11.17 -1.06
N GLY A 170 10.37 -12.37 -0.51
CA GLY A 170 11.48 -13.17 -0.03
C GLY A 170 11.14 -14.64 0.19
N ALA A 171 12.21 -15.44 0.29
CA ALA A 171 12.15 -16.82 0.75
C ALA A 171 12.37 -16.88 2.27
N TYR A 172 11.56 -17.70 2.94
CA TYR A 172 11.56 -17.83 4.40
C TYR A 172 11.66 -19.29 4.85
N ASP A 173 12.09 -19.48 6.10
CA ASP A 173 11.88 -20.76 6.76
C ASP A 173 10.37 -20.97 6.94
N SER A 174 9.89 -22.15 6.55
CA SER A 174 8.45 -22.47 6.58
C SER A 174 7.82 -22.32 7.97
N THR A 175 8.56 -22.68 9.02
CA THR A 175 8.07 -22.67 10.39
C THR A 175 8.01 -21.25 10.91
N ASP A 176 9.04 -20.44 10.65
CA ASP A 176 9.07 -19.06 11.09
C ASP A 176 8.08 -18.18 10.30
N LEU A 177 7.91 -18.44 9.00
CA LEU A 177 6.87 -17.79 8.20
C LEU A 177 5.47 -18.10 8.73
N GLU A 178 5.16 -19.36 9.07
CA GLU A 178 3.87 -19.72 9.65
C GLU A 178 3.62 -19.02 10.98
N LYS A 179 4.63 -18.95 11.86
CA LYS A 179 4.53 -18.21 13.12
C LYS A 179 4.26 -16.73 12.88
N SER A 180 4.97 -16.09 11.95
CA SER A 180 4.75 -14.68 11.60
C SER A 180 3.36 -14.44 11.03
N MET A 181 2.88 -15.31 10.13
CA MET A 181 1.53 -15.21 9.56
C MET A 181 0.43 -15.42 10.61
N LYS A 182 0.63 -16.32 11.58
CA LYS A 182 -0.31 -16.52 12.68
C LYS A 182 -0.31 -15.30 13.61
N TRP A 183 0.86 -14.80 13.96
CA TRP A 183 1.03 -13.61 14.79
C TRP A 183 0.35 -12.39 14.18
N LEU A 184 0.60 -12.08 12.90
CA LEU A 184 -0.06 -10.97 12.20
C LEU A 184 -1.59 -11.07 12.26
N GLY A 185 -2.14 -12.29 12.13
CA GLY A 185 -3.59 -12.52 12.19
C GLY A 185 -4.22 -12.22 13.56
N THR A 186 -3.46 -12.26 14.66
CA THR A 186 -3.97 -11.97 16.00
C THR A 186 -3.85 -10.49 16.40
N LEU A 187 -3.10 -9.69 15.65
CA LEU A 187 -2.73 -8.33 16.07
C LEU A 187 -3.92 -7.38 16.18
N HIS A 188 -4.97 -7.53 15.37
CA HIS A 188 -6.14 -6.69 15.48
C HIS A 188 -6.91 -6.91 16.80
N GLU A 189 -6.82 -8.09 17.39
CA GLU A 189 -7.43 -8.38 18.70
C GLU A 189 -6.51 -7.96 19.85
N SER A 190 -5.21 -8.31 19.74
CA SER A 190 -4.25 -8.04 20.82
C SER A 190 -3.79 -6.59 20.89
N CYS A 191 -3.83 -5.87 19.76
CA CYS A 191 -3.33 -4.50 19.61
C CYS A 191 -4.38 -3.50 19.14
N ASP A 192 -5.67 -3.81 19.33
CA ASP A 192 -6.83 -2.97 18.93
C ASP A 192 -6.56 -1.48 19.12
N THR A 193 -6.23 -1.06 20.35
CA THR A 193 -5.76 0.30 20.63
C THR A 193 -4.71 0.29 21.73
N PHE A 194 -3.62 1.03 21.54
CA PHE A 194 -2.58 1.20 22.55
C PHE A 194 -1.85 2.54 22.42
N THR A 195 -1.10 2.91 23.45
CA THR A 195 -0.24 4.11 23.43
C THR A 195 1.20 3.74 23.11
N LEU A 196 1.79 4.46 22.15
CA LEU A 196 3.21 4.51 21.90
C LEU A 196 3.80 5.81 22.48
N THR A 197 4.85 5.70 23.29
CA THR A 197 5.55 6.87 23.84
C THR A 197 6.87 7.06 23.10
N GLY A 198 6.99 8.17 22.37
CA GLY A 198 8.19 8.53 21.64
C GLY A 198 9.32 9.07 22.53
N GLU A 199 10.49 9.23 21.94
CA GLU A 199 11.61 9.91 22.60
C GLU A 199 11.19 11.33 23.03
N GLY A 200 11.47 11.71 24.27
CA GLY A 200 10.99 12.98 24.86
C GLY A 200 9.62 12.91 25.53
N GLY A 201 8.96 11.74 25.56
CA GLY A 201 7.72 11.51 26.31
C GLY A 201 6.43 11.89 25.58
N GLY A 202 6.52 12.26 24.30
CA GLY A 202 5.35 12.50 23.45
C GLY A 202 4.52 11.22 23.29
N ARG A 203 3.21 11.33 23.54
CA ARG A 203 2.28 10.18 23.47
C ARG A 203 1.61 10.14 22.11
N ARG A 204 1.50 8.93 21.55
CA ARG A 204 0.80 8.66 20.30
C ARG A 204 -0.21 7.55 20.52
N SER A 205 -1.42 7.72 19.99
CA SER A 205 -2.44 6.68 19.99
C SER A 205 -2.28 5.85 18.73
N VAL A 206 -2.21 4.53 18.89
CA VAL A 206 -2.18 3.58 17.79
C VAL A 206 -3.48 2.77 17.80
N GLU A 207 -4.09 2.62 16.64
CA GLU A 207 -5.28 1.80 16.40
C GLU A 207 -4.93 0.76 15.34
N VAL A 208 -5.28 -0.51 15.57
CA VAL A 208 -4.98 -1.63 14.67
C VAL A 208 -6.27 -2.39 14.39
N VAL A 209 -6.69 -2.42 13.13
CA VAL A 209 -7.89 -3.15 12.69
C VAL A 209 -7.55 -4.13 11.59
N GLU A 210 -8.34 -5.20 11.47
CA GLU A 210 -8.20 -6.14 10.35
C GLU A 210 -8.56 -5.46 9.02
N ALA A 211 -7.74 -5.66 7.98
CA ALA A 211 -8.01 -5.19 6.63
C ALA A 211 -8.36 -6.36 5.70
N SER A 212 -9.47 -6.24 4.97
CA SER A 212 -9.90 -7.26 4.01
C SER A 212 -9.03 -7.27 2.76
N LEU A 213 -8.46 -8.44 2.45
CA LEU A 213 -7.60 -8.65 1.28
C LEU A 213 -8.22 -9.56 0.20
N PRO A 214 -7.84 -9.40 -1.08
CA PRO A 214 -8.23 -10.31 -2.17
C PRO A 214 -7.85 -11.75 -1.86
N LYS A 215 -8.62 -12.72 -2.33
CA LYS A 215 -8.40 -14.15 -2.06
C LYS A 215 -7.24 -14.72 -2.89
N VAL A 216 -6.01 -14.39 -2.49
CA VAL A 216 -4.76 -14.84 -3.11
C VAL A 216 -3.86 -15.54 -2.10
N GLY A 217 -2.89 -16.32 -2.59
CA GLY A 217 -1.97 -17.13 -1.79
C GLY A 217 -2.67 -18.24 -0.99
N GLU A 218 -1.90 -19.09 -0.31
CA GLU A 218 -2.49 -20.08 0.61
C GLU A 218 -2.86 -19.46 1.96
N ALA A 219 -2.19 -18.37 2.35
CA ALA A 219 -2.51 -17.58 3.53
C ALA A 219 -2.22 -16.10 3.29
N ARG A 220 -3.01 -15.22 3.90
CA ARG A 220 -2.83 -13.77 3.84
C ARG A 220 -3.31 -13.11 5.13
N GLN A 221 -2.63 -12.05 5.55
CA GLN A 221 -3.03 -11.21 6.68
C GLN A 221 -3.04 -9.76 6.25
N GLY A 222 -4.08 -9.02 6.63
CA GLY A 222 -4.23 -7.60 6.34
C GLY A 222 -4.50 -6.82 7.61
N LEU A 223 -3.82 -5.68 7.77
CA LEU A 223 -4.02 -4.77 8.90
C LEU A 223 -4.12 -3.34 8.38
N SER A 224 -4.98 -2.54 8.98
CA SER A 224 -4.93 -1.08 8.85
C SER A 224 -4.51 -0.50 10.19
N VAL A 225 -3.44 0.29 10.18
CA VAL A 225 -2.82 0.86 11.36
C VAL A 225 -2.92 2.38 11.27
N ARG A 226 -3.47 3.01 12.31
CA ARG A 226 -3.57 4.46 12.42
C ARG A 226 -2.80 4.94 13.62
N VAL A 227 -1.83 5.83 13.40
CA VAL A 227 -1.04 6.46 14.46
C VAL A 227 -1.38 7.95 14.50
N LYS A 228 -1.93 8.40 15.63
CA LYS A 228 -2.20 9.82 15.90
C LYS A 228 -1.19 10.33 16.91
N GLY A 229 -0.53 11.44 16.58
CA GLY A 229 0.45 12.07 17.46
C GLY A 229 0.74 13.49 17.04
N ASP A 230 1.79 14.06 17.63
CA ASP A 230 2.30 15.37 17.24
C ASP A 230 3.66 15.23 16.54
N SER A 231 3.87 16.03 15.49
CA SER A 231 5.17 16.26 14.84
C SER A 231 5.39 17.76 14.73
N ASP A 232 6.53 18.26 15.20
CA ASP A 232 6.87 19.69 15.24
C ASP A 232 5.77 20.58 15.88
N GLY A 233 5.09 20.04 16.88
CA GLY A 233 4.01 20.72 17.60
C GLY A 233 2.70 20.84 16.82
N GLN A 234 2.55 20.11 15.71
CA GLN A 234 1.32 20.00 14.95
C GLN A 234 0.76 18.58 15.03
N PRO A 235 -0.58 18.42 15.14
CA PRO A 235 -1.19 17.10 15.11
C PRO A 235 -1.04 16.49 13.72
N VAL A 236 -0.57 15.25 13.67
CA VAL A 236 -0.39 14.46 12.46
C VAL A 236 -1.03 13.09 12.63
N THR A 237 -1.50 12.51 11.53
CA THR A 237 -2.05 11.15 11.50
C THR A 237 -1.36 10.36 10.41
N LEU A 238 -0.60 9.34 10.80
CA LEU A 238 -0.07 8.35 9.88
C LEU A 238 -1.10 7.23 9.71
N ASN A 239 -1.47 6.92 8.48
CA ASN A 239 -2.28 5.74 8.16
C ASN A 239 -1.43 4.79 7.33
N LEU A 240 -1.46 3.50 7.68
CA LEU A 240 -0.76 2.43 6.99
C LEU A 240 -1.73 1.27 6.74
N ASP A 241 -1.82 0.83 5.51
CA ASP A 241 -2.44 -0.44 5.13
C ASP A 241 -1.33 -1.46 4.85
N ILE A 242 -1.40 -2.58 5.55
CA ILE A 242 -0.40 -3.63 5.53
C ILE A 242 -1.03 -4.90 4.97
N ALA A 243 -0.30 -5.60 4.13
CA ALA A 243 -0.62 -6.95 3.69
C ALA A 243 0.61 -7.85 3.80
N ALA A 244 0.39 -9.09 4.19
CA ALA A 244 1.36 -10.18 4.03
C ALA A 244 0.68 -11.35 3.34
N VAL A 245 1.34 -11.95 2.36
CA VAL A 245 0.81 -13.08 1.58
C VAL A 245 1.87 -14.17 1.48
N ARG A 246 1.50 -15.39 1.85
CA ARG A 246 2.33 -16.58 1.71
C ARG A 246 1.96 -17.37 0.45
N MET A 247 2.99 -17.83 -0.25
CA MET A 247 2.95 -18.69 -1.43
C MET A 247 4.01 -19.79 -1.29
N GLY A 248 3.65 -20.88 -0.62
CA GLY A 248 4.60 -21.93 -0.22
C GLY A 248 5.57 -21.45 0.87
N THR A 249 6.88 -21.52 0.59
CA THR A 249 7.95 -20.98 1.46
C THR A 249 8.34 -19.54 1.12
N ASP A 250 7.79 -19.00 0.04
CA ASP A 250 7.99 -17.61 -0.34
C ASP A 250 6.83 -16.77 0.19
N ALA A 251 7.08 -15.50 0.44
CA ALA A 251 6.06 -14.56 0.82
C ALA A 251 6.40 -13.15 0.36
N PHE A 252 5.40 -12.30 0.30
CA PHE A 252 5.60 -10.87 0.12
C PHE A 252 4.80 -10.05 1.12
N THR A 253 5.27 -8.83 1.37
CA THR A 253 4.61 -7.82 2.17
C THR A 253 4.32 -6.58 1.32
N VAL A 254 3.23 -5.90 1.65
CA VAL A 254 2.89 -4.56 1.16
C VAL A 254 2.69 -3.69 2.39
N MET A 255 3.36 -2.53 2.43
CA MET A 255 3.07 -1.47 3.40
C MET A 255 2.79 -0.20 2.61
N ASN A 256 1.53 0.22 2.60
CA ASN A 256 1.06 1.38 1.84
C ASN A 256 0.53 2.44 2.80
N GLY A 257 0.97 3.68 2.66
CA GLY A 257 0.42 4.77 3.45
C GLY A 257 1.30 5.99 3.56
N GLY A 258 0.99 6.81 4.57
CA GLY A 258 1.62 8.10 4.80
C GLY A 258 0.75 9.00 5.66
N VAL A 259 1.23 10.23 5.88
CA VAL A 259 0.51 11.25 6.66
C VAL A 259 -0.73 11.79 5.95
N ASP A 260 -0.79 11.65 4.61
CA ASP A 260 -1.95 11.99 3.78
C ASP A 260 -2.94 10.83 3.60
N GLY A 261 -2.69 9.69 4.27
CA GLY A 261 -3.54 8.51 4.22
C GLY A 261 -2.93 7.31 3.52
N ALA A 262 -3.68 6.20 3.54
CA ALA A 262 -3.46 5.01 2.74
C ALA A 262 -4.73 4.79 1.89
N ASP A 263 -4.56 4.38 0.64
CA ASP A 263 -5.68 3.92 -0.18
C ASP A 263 -5.78 2.39 -0.16
N PRO A 264 -6.86 1.81 0.42
CA PRO A 264 -7.07 0.38 0.41
C PRO A 264 -7.16 -0.24 -0.99
N SER A 265 -7.57 0.50 -2.04
CA SER A 265 -7.58 -0.05 -3.41
C SER A 265 -6.16 -0.32 -3.91
N THR A 266 -5.25 0.63 -3.70
CA THR A 266 -3.82 0.53 -4.01
C THR A 266 -3.21 -0.71 -3.33
N THR A 267 -3.50 -0.92 -2.04
CA THR A 267 -3.02 -2.09 -1.30
C THR A 267 -3.56 -3.39 -1.90
N LYS A 268 -4.86 -3.45 -2.20
CA LYS A 268 -5.49 -4.64 -2.79
C LYS A 268 -4.95 -4.96 -4.17
N ASN A 269 -4.74 -3.95 -5.02
CA ASN A 269 -4.18 -4.15 -6.34
C ASN A 269 -2.72 -4.61 -6.26
N ALA A 270 -1.89 -3.98 -5.43
CA ALA A 270 -0.52 -4.42 -5.18
C ALA A 270 -0.46 -5.89 -4.70
N VAL A 271 -1.42 -6.32 -3.86
CA VAL A 271 -1.55 -7.71 -3.42
C VAL A 271 -1.93 -8.65 -4.58
N GLN A 272 -2.88 -8.27 -5.43
CA GLN A 272 -3.28 -9.09 -6.59
C GLN A 272 -2.13 -9.24 -7.58
N GLN A 273 -1.47 -8.13 -7.93
CA GLN A 273 -0.34 -8.14 -8.85
C GLN A 273 0.86 -8.87 -8.26
N GLY A 274 1.19 -8.62 -6.98
CA GLY A 274 2.27 -9.31 -6.29
C GLY A 274 2.11 -10.83 -6.28
N ALA A 275 0.89 -11.32 -5.99
CA ALA A 275 0.60 -12.74 -6.03
C ALA A 275 0.73 -13.34 -7.44
N HIS A 276 0.22 -12.63 -8.46
CA HIS A 276 0.37 -13.06 -9.85
C HIS A 276 1.85 -13.14 -10.26
N ARG A 277 2.64 -12.12 -9.95
CA ARG A 277 4.07 -12.08 -10.30
C ARG A 277 4.87 -13.16 -9.55
N LEU A 278 4.58 -13.38 -8.28
CA LEU A 278 5.22 -14.46 -7.51
C LEU A 278 4.87 -15.84 -8.09
N GLN A 279 3.62 -16.05 -8.48
CA GLN A 279 3.19 -17.28 -9.15
C GLN A 279 3.92 -17.52 -10.49
N GLU A 280 4.08 -16.47 -11.30
CA GLU A 280 4.80 -16.55 -12.58
C GLU A 280 6.26 -16.96 -12.36
N VAL A 281 6.97 -16.35 -11.41
CA VAL A 281 8.38 -16.70 -11.16
C VAL A 281 8.56 -18.08 -10.53
N GLN A 282 7.64 -18.53 -9.68
CA GLN A 282 7.64 -19.90 -9.13
C GLN A 282 7.39 -20.95 -10.22
N ALA A 283 6.69 -20.56 -11.29
CA ALA A 283 6.53 -21.33 -12.51
C ALA A 283 7.71 -21.17 -13.51
N GLY A 284 8.78 -20.48 -13.12
CA GLY A 284 9.97 -20.26 -13.95
C GLY A 284 9.77 -19.26 -15.10
N ARG A 285 8.75 -18.39 -15.02
CA ARG A 285 8.44 -17.36 -16.02
C ARG A 285 8.86 -15.97 -15.52
N THR A 286 9.06 -15.04 -16.44
CA THR A 286 9.31 -13.63 -16.12
C THR A 286 7.98 -12.86 -16.24
N PRO A 287 7.48 -12.22 -15.17
CA PRO A 287 6.21 -11.51 -15.21
C PRO A 287 6.27 -10.28 -16.10
N ALA A 288 5.21 -10.04 -16.88
CA ALA A 288 5.03 -8.79 -17.61
C ALA A 288 4.40 -7.72 -16.68
N PRO A 289 4.75 -6.43 -16.85
CA PRO A 289 4.01 -5.34 -16.22
C PRO A 289 2.55 -5.38 -16.68
N THR A 290 1.61 -5.31 -15.76
CA THR A 290 0.17 -5.32 -16.07
C THR A 290 -0.43 -3.98 -15.65
N PRO A 291 -0.89 -3.14 -16.59
CA PRO A 291 -1.56 -1.88 -16.24
C PRO A 291 -2.78 -2.17 -15.36
N SER A 292 -2.88 -1.49 -14.22
CA SER A 292 -4.10 -1.47 -13.41
C SER A 292 -5.27 -0.97 -14.25
N THR A 293 -6.21 -1.84 -14.61
CA THR A 293 -7.48 -1.41 -15.22
C THR A 293 -8.43 -1.12 -14.08
N ILE A 294 -8.68 0.15 -13.80
CA ILE A 294 -9.75 0.57 -12.88
C ILE A 294 -11.06 0.39 -13.66
N GLU A 295 -11.90 -0.57 -13.24
CA GLU A 295 -13.31 -0.67 -13.63
C GLU A 295 -14.20 -0.33 -12.44
#